data_AF-A0A971XMI9-F1
#
_entry.id   AF-A0A971XMI9-F1
#
_cell.length_a   1.000
_cell.length_b   1.000
_cell.length_c   1.000
_cell.angle_alpha   90.00
_cell.angle_beta   90.00
_cell.angle_gamma   90.00
#
_symmetry.space_group_name_H-M   'P 1'
#
loop_
_entity.id
_entity.type
_entity.pdbx_description
1 polymer ?
#
loop_
_entity_poly.entity_id
_entity_poly.type
_entity_poly.pdbx_seq_one_letter_code
_entity_poly.pdbx_strand_id
1 'polypeptide(L)' 'EAITLFINGEPDTAKLILRDLVNATVGFEALADEIHKPAKSLHRMLSASGNPTMNNISAIFAAIKGALKVEIRTTVVAT' A
#
# COMPACT_ATOMS: atom_id res chain seq x y z
N GLU A 1 2.37 -10.06 4.49
CA GLU A 1 2.81 -8.99 5.41
C GLU A 1 2.01 -7.72 5.43
N ALA A 2 2.16 -6.76 4.50
CA ALA A 2 1.51 -5.44 4.65
C ALA A 2 0.00 -5.51 4.94
N ILE A 3 -0.73 -6.37 4.20
CA ILE A 3 -2.17 -6.59 4.40
C ILE A 3 -2.44 -7.23 5.76
N THR A 4 -1.69 -8.27 6.11
CA THR A 4 -1.79 -8.99 7.40
C THR A 4 -1.61 -8.05 8.59
N LEU A 5 -0.56 -7.22 8.57
CA LEU A 5 -0.29 -6.24 9.62
C LEU A 5 -1.40 -5.19 9.69
N PHE A 6 -1.88 -4.73 8.54
CA PHE A 6 -2.95 -3.75 8.49
C PHE A 6 -4.25 -4.28 9.12
N ILE A 7 -4.64 -5.53 8.82
CA ILE A 7 -5.84 -6.14 9.41
C ILE A 7 -5.67 -6.52 10.89
N ASN A 8 -4.43 -6.76 11.34
CA ASN A 8 -4.11 -7.04 12.74
C ASN A 8 -3.99 -5.78 13.62
N GLY A 9 -4.24 -4.60 13.06
CA GLY A 9 -4.18 -3.34 13.82
C GLY A 9 -2.76 -2.78 13.98
N GLU A 10 -1.83 -3.14 13.08
CA GLU A 10 -0.44 -2.66 13.06
C GLU A 10 -0.17 -1.74 11.84
N PRO A 11 -0.85 -0.59 11.72
CA PRO A 11 -0.78 0.27 10.52
C PRO A 11 0.60 0.91 10.34
N ASP A 12 1.36 1.12 11.43
CA ASP A 12 2.67 1.76 11.38
C ASP A 12 3.72 0.90 10.68
N THR A 13 3.70 -0.41 10.94
CA THR A 13 4.55 -1.38 10.22
C THR A 13 4.01 -1.60 8.81
N ALA A 14 2.68 -1.70 8.66
CA ALA A 14 2.04 -1.93 7.36
C ALA A 14 2.38 -0.84 6.32
N LYS A 15 2.34 0.44 6.71
CA LYS A 15 2.64 1.56 5.79
C LYS A 15 4.11 1.59 5.34
N LEU A 16 5.04 1.19 6.20
CA LEU A 16 6.46 1.09 5.85
C LEU A 16 6.70 -0.06 4.86
N ILE A 17 6.07 -1.22 5.08
CA ILE A 17 6.17 -2.33 4.13
C ILE A 17 5.49 -1.96 2.80
N LEU A 18 4.35 -1.26 2.84
CA LEU A 18 3.73 -0.72 1.63
C LEU A 18 4.68 0.21 0.86
N ARG A 19 5.41 1.08 1.56
CA ARG A 19 6.42 1.96 0.94
C ARG A 19 7.47 1.15 0.19
N ASP A 20 7.97 0.10 0.81
CA ASP A 20 9.02 -0.74 0.24
C ASP A 20 8.48 -1.56 -0.94
N LEU A 21 7.24 -2.06 -0.85
CA LEU A 21 6.55 -2.71 -1.97
C LEU A 21 6.34 -1.75 -3.15
N VAL A 22 5.91 -0.51 -2.91
CA VAL A 22 5.79 0.50 -3.97
C VAL A 22 7.14 0.71 -4.65
N ASN A 23 8.21 0.93 -3.87
CA ASN A 23 9.57 1.11 -4.40
C ASN A 23 10.05 -0.08 -5.24
N ALA A 24 9.72 -1.30 -4.83
CA ALA A 24 10.17 -2.53 -5.50
C ALA A 24 9.31 -2.92 -6.71
N THR A 25 8.14 -2.31 -6.91
CA THR A 25 7.16 -2.72 -7.93
C THR A 25 6.85 -1.58 -8.92
N VAL A 26 5.79 -0.81 -8.66
CA VAL A 26 5.29 0.25 -9.54
C VAL A 26 6.16 1.51 -9.50
N GLY A 27 6.84 1.77 -8.38
CA GLY A 27 7.55 3.02 -8.14
C GLY A 27 6.61 4.19 -7.79
N PHE A 28 7.14 5.22 -7.11
CA PHE A 28 6.33 6.34 -6.63
C PHE A 28 5.82 7.28 -7.73
N GLU A 29 6.59 7.47 -8.80
CA GLU A 29 6.19 8.36 -9.90
C GLU A 29 5.05 7.76 -10.72
N ALA A 30 5.16 6.49 -11.14
CA ALA A 30 4.07 5.84 -11.87
C ALA A 30 2.81 5.69 -10.99
N LEU A 31 2.97 5.38 -9.71
CA LEU A 31 1.86 5.36 -8.76
C LEU A 31 1.20 6.74 -8.62
N ALA A 32 2.01 7.82 -8.57
CA ALA A 32 1.52 9.19 -8.48
C ALA A 32 0.61 9.56 -9.65
N ASP A 33 1.00 9.17 -10.86
CA ASP A 33 0.22 9.36 -12.07
C ASP A 33 -1.08 8.54 -12.03
N GLU A 34 -1.01 7.26 -11.64
CA GLU A 34 -2.17 6.37 -11.58
C GLU A 34 -3.25 6.87 -10.61
N ILE A 35 -2.84 7.28 -9.40
CA ILE A 35 -3.79 7.68 -8.34
C ILE A 35 -4.08 9.18 -8.32
N HIS A 36 -3.49 9.93 -9.25
CA HIS A 36 -3.63 11.39 -9.40
C HIS A 36 -3.24 12.13 -8.10
N LYS A 37 -2.04 11.82 -7.57
CA LYS A 37 -1.49 12.48 -6.37
C LYS A 37 0.00 12.75 -6.54
N PRO A 38 0.53 13.87 -6.03
CA PRO A 38 1.97 14.11 -6.09
C PRO A 38 2.76 13.01 -5.39
N ALA A 39 3.86 12.54 -6.01
CA ALA A 39 4.77 11.54 -5.43
C ALA A 39 5.27 11.93 -4.02
N LYS A 40 5.52 13.23 -3.80
CA LYS A 40 5.88 13.76 -2.46
C LYS A 40 4.80 13.49 -1.40
N SER A 41 3.52 13.56 -1.78
CA SER A 41 2.42 13.23 -0.88
C SER A 41 2.39 11.75 -0.54
N LEU A 42 2.66 10.89 -1.54
CA LEU A 42 2.78 9.44 -1.37
C LEU A 42 3.92 9.05 -0.43
N HIS A 43 5.12 9.62 -0.63
CA HIS A 43 6.24 9.41 0.28
C HIS A 43 5.91 9.86 1.71
N ARG A 44 5.27 11.02 1.87
CA ARG A 44 4.88 11.52 3.19
C ARG A 44 3.87 10.60 3.86
N MET A 45 2.83 10.16 3.15
CA MET A 45 1.79 9.33 3.75
C MET A 45 2.28 7.91 4.10
N LEU A 46 3.26 7.38 3.37
CA LEU A 46 3.89 6.08 3.65
C LEU A 46 5.15 6.19 4.54
N SER A 47 5.40 7.34 5.15
CA SER A 47 6.49 7.53 6.13
C SER A 47 6.09 7.05 7.52
N ALA A 48 7.06 6.95 8.44
CA ALA A 48 6.82 6.51 9.82
C ALA A 48 5.77 7.34 10.58
N SER A 49 5.71 8.65 10.35
CA SER A 49 4.68 9.55 10.90
C SER A 49 3.52 9.82 9.94
N GLY A 50 3.56 9.23 8.75
CA GLY A 50 2.54 9.36 7.73
C GLY A 50 1.24 8.65 8.11
N ASN A 51 0.13 9.15 7.55
CA ASN A 51 -1.18 8.55 7.70
C ASN A 51 -1.90 8.56 6.34
N PRO A 52 -1.84 7.48 5.57
CA PRO A 52 -2.58 7.38 4.32
C PRO A 52 -4.06 7.15 4.62
N THR A 53 -4.94 7.85 3.90
CA THR A 53 -6.39 7.58 4.02
C THR A 53 -6.71 6.19 3.49
N MET A 54 -7.86 5.64 3.88
CA MET A 54 -8.31 4.33 3.38
C MET A 54 -8.42 4.29 1.85
N ASN A 55 -8.87 5.37 1.22
CA ASN A 55 -8.91 5.49 -0.25
C ASN A 55 -7.50 5.40 -0.85
N ASN A 56 -6.50 6.03 -0.24
CA ASN A 56 -5.12 5.96 -0.71
C ASN A 56 -4.55 4.56 -0.54
N ILE A 57 -4.77 3.92 0.62
CA ILE A 57 -4.32 2.55 0.88
C ILE A 57 -4.91 1.59 -0.16
N SER A 58 -6.23 1.69 -0.43
CA SER A 58 -6.92 0.87 -1.41
C SER A 58 -6.33 1.05 -2.82
N ALA A 59 -6.11 2.29 -3.24
CA ALA A 59 -5.52 2.60 -4.54
C ALA A 59 -4.07 2.07 -4.67
N ILE A 60 -3.27 2.21 -3.61
CA ILE A 60 -1.90 1.67 -3.56
C ILE A 60 -1.90 0.14 -3.72
N PHE A 61 -2.80 -0.57 -3.02
CA PHE A 61 -2.93 -2.01 -3.17
C PHE A 61 -3.36 -2.41 -4.59
N ALA A 62 -4.29 -1.67 -5.20
CA ALA A 62 -4.72 -1.92 -6.57
C ALA A 62 -3.56 -1.76 -7.57
N ALA A 63 -2.76 -0.70 -7.44
CA ALA A 63 -1.59 -0.45 -8.28
C ALA A 63 -0.54 -1.57 -8.14
N ILE A 64 -0.19 -1.96 -6.91
CA ILE A 64 0.76 -3.06 -6.64
C ILE A 64 0.24 -4.38 -7.24
N LYS A 65 -1.05 -4.68 -7.04
CA LYS A 65 -1.70 -5.86 -7.61
C LYS A 65 -1.60 -5.88 -9.13
N GLY A 66 -1.86 -4.75 -9.78
CA GLY A 66 -1.75 -4.57 -11.23
C GLY A 66 -0.33 -4.77 -11.74
N ALA A 67 0.65 -4.13 -11.09
CA ALA A 67 2.07 -4.22 -11.45
C ALA A 67 2.61 -5.65 -11.33
N LEU A 68 2.23 -6.38 -10.27
CA LEU A 68 2.66 -7.76 -10.04
C LEU A 68 1.85 -8.80 -10.80
N LYS A 69 0.71 -8.42 -11.40
CA LYS A 69 -0.26 -9.34 -12.05
C LYS A 69 -0.70 -10.49 -11.13
N VAL A 70 -0.91 -10.18 -9.86
CA VAL A 70 -1.32 -11.15 -8.83
C VAL A 70 -2.78 -10.99 -8.44
N GLU A 71 -3.33 -12.02 -7.82
CA GLU A 71 -4.61 -11.94 -7.13
C GLU A 71 -4.37 -12.05 -5.62
N ILE A 72 -5.03 -11.19 -4.84
CA ILE A 72 -5.03 -11.28 -3.39
C ILE A 72 -6.35 -11.94 -2.98
N ARG A 73 -6.26 -13.05 -2.26
CA ARG A 73 -7.41 -13.80 -1.74
C ARG A 73 -7.32 -13.86 -0.23
N THR A 74 -8.43 -13.58 0.44
CA THR A 74 -8.59 -13.78 1.88
C THR A 74 -9.58 -14.91 2.10
N THR A 75 -9.23 -15.86 2.95
CA THR A 75 -10.12 -16.96 3.38
C THR A 75 -10.35 -16.86 4.88
N VAL A 76 -11.60 -17.06 5.29
CA VAL A 76 -11.95 -17.17 6.71
C VAL A 76 -11.68 -18.60 7.13
N VAL A 77 -10.78 -18.80 8.08
CA VAL A 77 -10.55 -20.10 8.70
C VAL A 77 -11.21 -20.04 10.08
N ALA A 78 -12.32 -20.76 10.25
CA ALA A 78 -12.91 -20.92 11.58
C ALA A 78 -11.90 -21.67 12.45
N THR A 79 -11.55 -21.08 13.59
CA THR A 79 -10.69 -21.70 14.61
C THR A 79 -11.57 -22.21 15.74
#